data_AF-A0A976MBL5-F1
#
_entry.id   AF-A0A976MBL5-F1
#
_cell.length_a   1.000
_cell.length_b   1.000
_cell.length_c   1.000
_cell.angle_alpha   90.00
_cell.angle_beta   90.00
_cell.angle_gamma   90.00
#
_symmetry.space_group_name_H-M   'P 1'
#
loop_
_entity.id
_entity.type
_entity.pdbx_description
1 polymer ?
#
loop_
_entity_poly.entity_id
_entity_poly.type
_entity_poly.pdbx_seq_one_letter_code
_entity_poly.pdbx_strand_id
1 'polypeptide(L)'
;MEFEDSSSDFYILDKLFNKSFSEYWTLFWIDYDFYKYKSVKEELESALKLFPDASFVEFFYSARDSSRHRNYDDESEFSKSIEKDRLNKLNVINELQQSFELLTMASESMGFISVNEDLDEVHTEYVKYLMLPYLIAHVMVEKPDLSNRFEILKKVEIFLNQFMNMLSRLKILRREELEIWEDNKPKNTSHDARDLRVNQASFERDLKKSVSQVLASSGSVEQFLQFNKLDKSTNEEVYRNTILDILKLFSIQSINHLNSIKMEIPFLELRERNKIAFSKDKVETNVPTTKPWFLHIDNSSKLDPSVVQTLYKKMVFLPGHNLPTISLDECARIEMEMDVKTIGCKGAEVKRKDSAELLEDKLDEQESDESSVCTDDAREWDDWKDDHPKGQGNKDVNIG
;
A
#
# COMPACT_ATOMS: atom_id res chain seq x y z
N MET A 1 -19.11 -46.06 12.79
CA MET A 1 -20.01 -44.98 12.38
C MET A 1 -20.27 -44.15 13.62
N GLU A 2 -19.23 -43.45 14.08
CA GLU A 2 -19.41 -42.43 15.10
C GLU A 2 -20.09 -41.27 14.37
N PHE A 3 -21.29 -40.92 14.81
CA PHE A 3 -21.95 -39.72 14.36
C PHE A 3 -21.02 -38.57 14.78
N GLU A 4 -20.38 -37.90 13.84
CA GLU A 4 -19.85 -36.58 14.10
C GLU A 4 -21.02 -35.75 14.64
N ASP A 5 -20.90 -35.31 15.90
CA ASP A 5 -21.90 -34.46 16.52
C ASP A 5 -21.96 -33.18 15.69
N SER A 6 -22.97 -33.10 14.82
CA SER A 6 -23.29 -31.95 13.96
C SER A 6 -23.65 -30.69 14.77
N SER A 7 -23.65 -30.81 16.10
CA SER A 7 -23.85 -29.76 17.08
C SER A 7 -22.57 -29.42 17.86
N SER A 8 -21.42 -30.03 17.55
CA SER A 8 -20.15 -29.65 18.19
C SER A 8 -19.72 -28.25 17.72
N ASP A 9 -19.27 -27.42 18.66
CA ASP A 9 -18.80 -26.05 18.37
C ASP A 9 -17.72 -26.05 17.29
N PHE A 10 -16.85 -27.07 17.31
CA PHE A 10 -15.84 -27.30 16.30
C PHE A 10 -16.42 -27.49 14.90
N TYR A 11 -17.44 -28.34 14.74
CA TYR A 11 -18.07 -28.59 13.43
C TYR A 11 -18.66 -27.32 12.82
N ILE A 12 -19.27 -26.45 13.64
CA ILE A 12 -19.84 -25.18 13.18
C ILE A 12 -18.75 -24.25 12.66
N LEU A 13 -17.62 -24.13 13.38
CA LEU A 13 -16.47 -23.34 12.95
C LEU A 13 -15.78 -23.92 11.73
N ASP A 14 -15.65 -25.24 11.66
CA ASP A 14 -15.07 -25.93 10.52
C ASP A 14 -15.88 -25.68 9.24
N LYS A 15 -17.20 -25.81 9.34
CA LYS A 15 -18.13 -25.51 8.26
C LYS A 15 -18.03 -24.05 7.81
N LEU A 16 -17.96 -23.10 8.75
CA LEU A 16 -17.78 -21.69 8.44
C LEU A 16 -16.45 -21.44 7.70
N PHE A 17 -15.35 -22.03 8.16
CA PHE A 17 -14.04 -21.91 7.49
C PHE A 17 -14.10 -22.48 6.07
N ASN A 18 -14.57 -23.73 5.93
CA ASN A 18 -14.54 -24.44 4.65
C ASN A 18 -15.36 -23.69 3.59
N LYS A 19 -16.54 -23.19 3.95
CA LYS A 19 -17.38 -22.41 3.03
C LYS A 19 -16.79 -21.03 2.74
N SER A 20 -16.34 -20.30 3.76
CA SER A 20 -15.74 -18.97 3.59
C SER A 20 -14.46 -19.02 2.73
N PHE A 21 -13.60 -20.01 2.97
CA PHE A 21 -12.39 -20.20 2.17
C PHE A 21 -12.71 -20.65 0.75
N SER A 22 -13.67 -21.54 0.56
CA SER A 22 -14.11 -21.97 -0.78
C SER A 22 -14.58 -20.77 -1.61
N GLU A 23 -15.43 -19.90 -1.05
CA GLU A 23 -15.90 -18.69 -1.74
C GLU A 23 -14.79 -17.65 -1.91
N TYR A 24 -13.89 -17.50 -0.93
CA TYR A 24 -12.69 -16.67 -1.09
C TYR A 24 -11.82 -17.16 -2.26
N TRP A 25 -11.61 -18.47 -2.37
CA TRP A 25 -10.76 -19.07 -3.38
C TRP A 25 -11.36 -18.90 -4.78
N THR A 26 -12.65 -19.20 -4.96
CA THR A 26 -13.34 -18.99 -6.24
C THR A 26 -13.30 -17.52 -6.66
N LEU A 27 -13.52 -16.61 -5.71
CA LEU A 27 -13.51 -15.18 -5.95
C LEU A 27 -12.13 -14.68 -6.37
N PHE A 28 -11.08 -14.90 -5.58
CA PHE A 28 -9.79 -14.24 -5.83
C PHE A 28 -8.82 -15.04 -6.71
N TRP A 29 -9.01 -16.34 -6.87
CA TRP A 29 -8.06 -17.21 -7.56
C TRP A 29 -8.57 -17.81 -8.87
N ILE A 30 -9.90 -17.74 -9.12
CA ILE A 30 -10.54 -18.31 -10.32
C ILE A 30 -11.17 -17.21 -11.20
N ASP A 31 -12.23 -16.54 -10.75
CA ASP A 31 -13.09 -15.73 -11.64
C ASP A 31 -13.05 -14.21 -11.38
N TYR A 32 -12.72 -13.76 -10.16
CA TYR A 32 -12.82 -12.35 -9.74
C TYR A 32 -14.20 -11.72 -10.01
N ASP A 33 -15.26 -12.50 -9.82
CA ASP A 33 -16.64 -12.08 -10.05
C ASP A 33 -17.46 -12.10 -8.75
N PHE A 34 -17.71 -10.90 -8.21
CA PHE A 34 -18.48 -10.70 -6.98
C PHE A 34 -19.97 -11.01 -7.12
N TYR A 35 -20.49 -11.20 -8.35
CA TYR A 35 -21.88 -11.60 -8.56
C TYR A 35 -22.10 -13.11 -8.42
N LYS A 36 -21.04 -13.91 -8.54
CA LYS A 36 -21.09 -15.37 -8.35
C LYS A 36 -20.92 -15.80 -6.89
N TYR A 37 -20.56 -14.87 -6.02
CA TYR A 37 -20.37 -15.12 -4.59
C TYR A 37 -21.63 -15.69 -3.96
N LYS A 38 -21.50 -16.83 -3.27
CA LYS A 38 -22.59 -17.39 -2.46
C LYS A 38 -22.41 -16.93 -1.02
N SER A 39 -23.44 -16.29 -0.48
CA SER A 39 -23.41 -15.82 0.90
C SER A 39 -23.19 -16.98 1.89
N VAL A 40 -22.29 -16.73 2.83
CA VAL A 40 -21.86 -17.53 3.99
C VAL A 40 -22.52 -17.01 5.27
N LYS A 41 -23.46 -16.08 5.15
CA LYS A 41 -24.14 -15.45 6.28
C LYS A 41 -24.86 -16.44 7.20
N GLU A 42 -25.43 -17.52 6.67
CA GLU A 42 -26.10 -18.55 7.49
C GLU A 42 -25.13 -19.28 8.43
N GLU A 43 -23.95 -19.63 7.93
CA GLU A 43 -22.89 -20.25 8.71
C GLU A 43 -22.29 -19.25 9.70
N LEU A 44 -22.10 -17.98 9.29
CA LEU A 44 -21.62 -16.91 10.15
C LEU A 44 -22.58 -16.69 11.34
N GLU A 45 -23.88 -16.55 11.07
CA GLU A 45 -24.90 -16.39 12.12
C GLU A 45 -25.00 -17.61 13.04
N SER A 46 -24.74 -18.81 12.52
CA SER A 46 -24.68 -20.03 13.32
C SER A 46 -23.47 -20.05 14.26
N ALA A 47 -22.30 -19.64 13.77
CA ALA A 47 -21.08 -19.53 14.57
C ALA A 47 -21.15 -18.41 15.61
N LEU A 48 -21.77 -17.28 15.28
CA LEU A 48 -21.95 -16.16 16.22
C LEU A 48 -22.77 -16.56 17.46
N LYS A 49 -23.71 -17.49 17.33
CA LYS A 49 -24.51 -17.99 18.46
C LYS A 49 -23.69 -18.75 19.51
N LEU A 50 -22.50 -19.24 19.15
CA LEU A 50 -21.60 -19.91 20.09
C LEU A 50 -20.97 -18.94 21.09
N PHE A 51 -20.98 -17.64 20.80
CA PHE A 51 -20.34 -16.61 21.62
C PHE A 51 -21.34 -15.52 22.06
N PRO A 52 -22.34 -15.86 22.91
CA PRO A 52 -23.43 -14.93 23.28
C PRO A 52 -23.03 -13.84 24.29
N ASP A 53 -22.07 -14.10 25.18
CA ASP A 53 -21.70 -13.21 26.30
C ASP A 53 -20.66 -12.13 25.94
N ALA A 54 -20.50 -11.92 24.65
CA ALA A 54 -19.27 -11.41 24.10
C ALA A 54 -19.52 -9.95 23.63
N SER A 55 -18.78 -8.97 24.17
CA SER A 55 -18.66 -7.59 23.60
C SER A 55 -18.31 -7.60 22.09
N PHE A 56 -17.87 -8.75 21.61
CA PHE A 56 -17.58 -9.14 20.24
C PHE A 56 -18.80 -9.05 19.32
N VAL A 57 -19.99 -9.39 19.79
CA VAL A 57 -21.21 -9.29 18.98
C VAL A 57 -21.52 -7.82 18.66
N GLU A 58 -21.31 -6.90 19.60
CA GLU A 58 -21.41 -5.45 19.37
C GLU A 58 -20.32 -4.92 18.43
N PHE A 59 -19.09 -5.44 18.52
CA PHE A 59 -18.01 -5.12 17.57
C PHE A 59 -18.42 -5.47 16.12
N PHE A 60 -19.02 -6.63 15.91
CA PHE A 60 -19.47 -7.06 14.58
C PHE A 60 -20.70 -6.31 14.06
N TYR A 61 -21.67 -6.01 14.93
CA TYR A 61 -22.86 -5.24 14.52
C TYR A 61 -22.57 -3.75 14.30
N SER A 62 -21.67 -3.12 15.07
CA SER A 62 -21.31 -1.71 14.89
C SER A 62 -20.59 -1.41 13.57
N ALA A 63 -19.82 -2.37 13.04
CA ALA A 63 -19.17 -2.26 11.73
C ALA A 63 -20.18 -2.23 10.56
N ARG A 64 -21.39 -2.78 10.75
CA ARG A 64 -22.45 -2.85 9.73
C ARG A 64 -23.13 -1.50 9.49
N ASP A 65 -23.24 -0.67 10.52
CA ASP A 65 -23.99 0.59 10.48
C ASP A 65 -23.20 1.78 9.90
N SER A 66 -21.93 1.58 9.53
CA SER A 66 -21.09 2.64 8.96
C SER A 66 -21.40 2.95 7.48
N SER A 67 -22.32 2.23 6.83
CA SER A 67 -22.77 2.57 5.47
C SER A 67 -23.69 3.79 5.52
N ARG A 68 -23.11 4.99 5.46
CA ARG A 68 -23.88 6.23 5.25
C ARG A 68 -24.71 6.08 3.97
N HIS A 69 -26.02 5.92 4.10
CA HIS A 69 -26.96 6.08 3.00
C HIS A 69 -26.84 7.52 2.48
N ARG A 70 -26.17 7.67 1.33
CA ARG A 70 -26.28 8.89 0.53
C ARG A 70 -27.61 8.79 -0.22
N ASN A 71 -28.43 9.83 -0.17
CA ASN A 71 -29.62 9.93 -1.02
C ASN A 71 -29.14 10.21 -2.44
N TYR A 72 -29.40 9.28 -3.36
CA TYR A 72 -28.89 9.23 -4.73
C TYR A 72 -29.97 9.58 -5.78
N ASP A 73 -30.98 10.35 -5.39
CA ASP A 73 -32.16 10.57 -6.24
C ASP A 73 -31.82 11.34 -7.54
N ASP A 74 -30.75 12.14 -7.56
CA ASP A 74 -30.34 12.97 -8.71
C ASP A 74 -29.16 12.43 -9.55
N GLU A 75 -28.67 11.21 -9.34
CA GLU A 75 -27.52 10.68 -10.09
C GLU A 75 -27.89 9.95 -11.39
N SER A 76 -27.00 10.04 -12.39
CA SER A 76 -27.05 9.32 -13.67
C SER A 76 -27.15 7.79 -13.47
N GLU A 77 -27.86 7.08 -14.35
CA GLU A 77 -27.97 5.61 -14.32
C GLU A 77 -26.61 4.92 -14.32
N PHE A 78 -25.62 5.49 -15.01
CA PHE A 78 -24.24 4.99 -15.01
C PHE A 78 -23.60 5.05 -13.62
N SER A 79 -23.74 6.17 -12.91
CA SER A 79 -23.23 6.32 -11.53
C SER A 79 -23.90 5.34 -10.57
N LYS A 80 -25.22 5.12 -10.74
CA LYS A 80 -25.97 4.14 -9.95
C LYS A 80 -25.46 2.70 -10.18
N SER A 81 -25.08 2.34 -11.40
CA SER A 81 -24.49 1.03 -11.69
C SER A 81 -23.13 0.85 -11.03
N ILE A 82 -22.24 1.86 -11.11
CA ILE A 82 -20.92 1.81 -10.46
C ILE A 82 -21.05 1.68 -8.95
N GLU A 83 -21.95 2.47 -8.34
CA GLU A 83 -22.17 2.43 -6.90
C GLU A 83 -22.77 1.09 -6.45
N LYS A 84 -23.63 0.49 -7.28
CA LYS A 84 -24.15 -0.86 -7.05
C LYS A 84 -23.03 -1.91 -7.07
N ASP A 85 -22.12 -1.86 -8.05
CA ASP A 85 -20.96 -2.76 -8.11
C ASP A 85 -20.06 -2.58 -6.90
N ARG A 86 -19.78 -1.31 -6.53
CA ARG A 86 -18.98 -0.97 -5.35
C ARG A 86 -19.61 -1.52 -4.06
N LEU A 87 -20.92 -1.37 -3.90
CA LEU A 87 -21.65 -1.85 -2.73
C LEU A 87 -21.71 -3.38 -2.69
N ASN A 88 -21.89 -4.05 -3.83
CA ASN A 88 -21.81 -5.51 -3.91
C ASN A 88 -20.44 -6.00 -3.44
N LYS A 89 -19.36 -5.45 -4.01
CA LYS A 89 -17.99 -5.76 -3.60
C LYS A 89 -17.77 -5.51 -2.10
N LEU A 90 -18.24 -4.38 -1.58
CA LEU A 90 -18.12 -4.04 -0.16
C LEU A 90 -18.84 -5.05 0.74
N ASN A 91 -20.05 -5.49 0.37
CA ASN A 91 -20.83 -6.44 1.16
C ASN A 91 -20.14 -7.81 1.22
N VAL A 92 -19.69 -8.33 0.08
CA VAL A 92 -18.96 -9.61 0.00
C VAL A 92 -17.68 -9.55 0.83
N ILE A 93 -16.91 -8.47 0.70
CA ILE A 93 -15.67 -8.25 1.47
C ILE A 93 -15.95 -8.18 2.97
N ASN A 94 -16.97 -7.44 3.40
CA ASN A 94 -17.31 -7.35 4.81
C ASN A 94 -17.76 -8.71 5.36
N GLU A 95 -18.52 -9.49 4.59
CA GLU A 95 -18.97 -10.82 5.02
C GLU A 95 -17.78 -11.77 5.22
N LEU A 96 -16.87 -11.85 4.24
CA LEU A 96 -15.64 -12.65 4.36
C LEU A 96 -14.73 -12.16 5.49
N GLN A 97 -14.56 -10.84 5.63
CA GLN A 97 -13.77 -10.24 6.71
C GLN A 97 -14.31 -10.69 8.08
N GLN A 98 -15.63 -10.59 8.29
CA GLN A 98 -16.26 -10.98 9.55
C GLN A 98 -16.11 -12.47 9.84
N SER A 99 -16.27 -13.32 8.82
CA SER A 99 -16.05 -14.76 8.96
C SER A 99 -14.64 -15.07 9.45
N PHE A 100 -13.61 -14.50 8.82
CA PHE A 100 -12.22 -14.80 9.17
C PHE A 100 -11.80 -14.19 10.52
N GLU A 101 -12.30 -12.99 10.87
CA GLU A 101 -12.09 -12.40 12.19
C GLU A 101 -12.71 -13.27 13.29
N LEU A 102 -13.95 -13.73 13.10
CA LEU A 102 -14.63 -14.63 14.04
C LEU A 102 -13.87 -15.95 14.20
N LEU A 103 -13.42 -16.55 13.09
CA LEU A 103 -12.64 -17.78 13.10
C LEU A 103 -11.30 -17.61 13.82
N THR A 104 -10.65 -16.45 13.70
CA THR A 104 -9.39 -16.14 14.40
C THR A 104 -9.64 -16.14 15.90
N MET A 105 -10.64 -15.39 16.36
CA MET A 105 -11.00 -15.32 17.79
C MET A 105 -11.43 -16.68 18.35
N ALA A 106 -12.21 -17.45 17.58
CA ALA A 106 -12.63 -18.78 17.98
C ALA A 106 -11.44 -19.74 18.07
N SER A 107 -10.51 -19.71 17.10
CA SER A 107 -9.30 -20.55 17.11
C SER A 107 -8.38 -20.26 18.30
N GLU A 108 -8.27 -19.00 18.70
CA GLU A 108 -7.50 -18.58 19.88
C GLU A 108 -8.17 -19.01 21.18
N SER A 109 -9.50 -18.87 21.29
CA SER A 109 -10.24 -19.28 22.50
C SER A 109 -10.28 -20.80 22.70
N MET A 110 -10.32 -21.58 21.60
CA MET A 110 -10.24 -23.04 21.64
C MET A 110 -8.81 -23.56 21.73
N GLY A 111 -7.80 -22.72 21.49
CA GLY A 111 -6.40 -23.08 21.59
C GLY A 111 -5.95 -24.09 20.53
N PHE A 112 -6.43 -23.96 19.29
CA PHE A 112 -6.06 -24.90 18.20
C PHE A 112 -4.57 -24.92 17.88
N ILE A 113 -3.90 -23.78 18.05
CA ILE A 113 -2.48 -23.60 17.80
C ILE A 113 -1.89 -22.83 18.97
N SER A 114 -0.92 -23.42 19.66
CA SER A 114 -0.15 -22.71 20.68
C SER A 114 0.91 -21.82 20.06
N VAL A 115 1.24 -20.71 20.72
CA VAL A 115 2.26 -19.76 20.26
C VAL A 115 3.64 -20.40 20.11
N ASN A 116 3.92 -21.44 20.91
CA ASN A 116 5.22 -22.10 20.99
C ASN A 116 5.24 -23.51 20.36
N GLU A 117 4.20 -23.90 19.62
CA GLU A 117 4.18 -25.17 18.91
C GLU A 117 5.11 -25.15 17.70
N ASP A 118 5.85 -26.25 17.52
CA ASP A 118 6.53 -26.53 16.26
C ASP A 118 5.52 -27.02 15.22
N LEU A 119 5.84 -26.86 13.93
CA LEU A 119 4.91 -27.23 12.85
C LEU A 119 4.45 -28.69 12.94
N ASP A 120 5.35 -29.60 13.30
CA ASP A 120 5.08 -31.04 13.40
C ASP A 120 4.15 -31.41 14.57
N GLU A 121 4.00 -30.52 15.55
CA GLU A 121 3.09 -30.70 16.70
C GLU A 121 1.66 -30.25 16.38
N VAL A 122 1.49 -29.39 15.36
CA VAL A 122 0.18 -28.90 14.94
C VAL A 122 -0.57 -30.01 14.19
N HIS A 123 -1.72 -30.40 14.72
CA HIS A 123 -2.61 -31.38 14.09
C HIS A 123 -3.01 -30.95 12.68
N THR A 124 -3.01 -31.90 11.74
CA THR A 124 -3.21 -31.65 10.30
C THR A 124 -4.47 -30.85 9.98
N GLU A 125 -5.56 -31.11 10.70
CA GLU A 125 -6.85 -30.40 10.56
C GLU A 125 -6.77 -28.91 10.91
N TYR A 126 -5.86 -28.53 11.82
CA TYR A 126 -5.74 -27.16 12.34
C TYR A 126 -4.77 -26.28 11.54
N VAL A 127 -3.92 -26.89 10.70
CA VAL A 127 -2.93 -26.16 9.88
C VAL A 127 -3.60 -25.10 8.99
N LYS A 128 -4.84 -25.32 8.54
CA LYS A 128 -5.58 -24.35 7.71
C LYS A 128 -5.87 -23.02 8.42
N TYR A 129 -5.96 -23.01 9.76
CA TYR A 129 -6.19 -21.77 10.52
C TYR A 129 -4.98 -20.84 10.52
N LEU A 130 -3.78 -21.34 10.18
CA LEU A 130 -2.60 -20.50 9.93
C LEU A 130 -2.81 -19.53 8.75
N MET A 131 -3.81 -19.74 7.89
CA MET A 131 -4.11 -18.83 6.79
C MET A 131 -4.84 -17.55 7.24
N LEU A 132 -5.47 -17.56 8.41
CA LEU A 132 -6.43 -16.54 8.82
C LEU A 132 -5.87 -15.10 8.79
N PRO A 133 -4.67 -14.80 9.30
CA PRO A 133 -4.15 -13.42 9.26
C PRO A 133 -3.98 -12.92 7.82
N TYR A 134 -3.52 -13.79 6.90
CA TYR A 134 -3.42 -13.44 5.48
C TYR A 134 -4.79 -13.23 4.83
N LEU A 135 -5.75 -14.12 5.09
CA LEU A 135 -7.09 -14.05 4.50
C LEU A 135 -7.78 -12.73 4.89
N ILE A 136 -7.69 -12.34 6.16
CA ILE A 136 -8.19 -11.04 6.66
C ILE A 136 -7.49 -9.91 5.92
N ALA A 137 -6.15 -9.91 5.88
CA ALA A 137 -5.37 -8.88 5.22
C ALA A 137 -5.75 -8.71 3.74
N HIS A 138 -5.81 -9.80 2.98
CA HIS A 138 -6.12 -9.78 1.56
C HIS A 138 -7.52 -9.22 1.28
N VAL A 139 -8.54 -9.68 2.03
CA VAL A 139 -9.91 -9.17 1.91
C VAL A 139 -9.97 -7.67 2.25
N MET A 140 -9.23 -7.22 3.26
CA MET A 140 -9.13 -5.80 3.62
C MET A 140 -8.42 -4.95 2.56
N VAL A 141 -7.37 -5.46 1.89
CA VAL A 141 -6.71 -4.78 0.76
C VAL A 141 -7.69 -4.49 -0.36
N GLU A 142 -8.64 -5.38 -0.59
CA GLU A 142 -9.62 -5.27 -1.68
C GLU A 142 -10.78 -4.31 -1.36
N LYS A 143 -10.90 -3.84 -0.13
CA LYS A 143 -12.06 -3.05 0.33
C LYS A 143 -12.17 -1.70 -0.41
N PRO A 144 -13.31 -1.42 -1.09
CA PRO A 144 -13.50 -0.21 -1.88
C PRO A 144 -13.90 0.99 -1.00
N ASP A 145 -13.09 1.31 0.00
CA ASP A 145 -13.25 2.44 0.91
C ASP A 145 -12.02 3.36 0.90
N LEU A 146 -12.09 4.38 0.04
CA LEU A 146 -11.03 5.37 -0.10
C LEU A 146 -10.95 6.36 1.07
N SER A 147 -12.00 6.47 1.89
CA SER A 147 -12.03 7.42 3.00
C SER A 147 -11.21 6.91 4.18
N ASN A 148 -11.34 5.61 4.47
CA ASN A 148 -10.62 4.95 5.56
C ASN A 148 -9.42 4.13 5.07
N ARG A 149 -9.01 4.29 3.80
CA ARG A 149 -7.95 3.49 3.16
C ARG A 149 -6.65 3.49 3.97
N PHE A 150 -6.25 4.63 4.53
CA PHE A 150 -5.04 4.74 5.34
C PHE A 150 -5.09 3.82 6.57
N GLU A 151 -6.18 3.86 7.33
CA GLU A 151 -6.37 3.02 8.52
C GLU A 151 -6.49 1.53 8.14
N ILE A 152 -7.19 1.23 7.04
CA ILE A 152 -7.32 -0.13 6.50
C ILE A 152 -5.93 -0.68 6.18
N LEU A 153 -5.10 0.07 5.45
CA LEU A 153 -3.77 -0.39 5.08
C LEU A 153 -2.83 -0.56 6.27
N LYS A 154 -2.96 0.27 7.31
CA LYS A 154 -2.21 0.07 8.55
C LYS A 154 -2.60 -1.22 9.27
N LYS A 155 -3.88 -1.58 9.29
CA LYS A 155 -4.33 -2.87 9.82
C LYS A 155 -3.84 -4.04 8.96
N VAL A 156 -3.92 -3.91 7.63
CA VAL A 156 -3.39 -4.92 6.69
C VAL A 156 -1.90 -5.16 6.92
N GLU A 157 -1.10 -4.09 7.07
CA GLU A 157 0.34 -4.18 7.37
C GLU A 157 0.58 -5.03 8.63
N ILE A 158 -0.20 -4.82 9.70
CA ILE A 158 -0.10 -5.61 10.93
C ILE A 158 -0.41 -7.09 10.68
N PHE A 159 -1.53 -7.40 10.00
CA PHE A 159 -1.93 -8.79 9.74
C PHE A 159 -0.95 -9.54 8.83
N LEU A 160 -0.42 -8.88 7.79
CA LEU A 160 0.61 -9.47 6.92
C LEU A 160 1.92 -9.72 7.68
N ASN A 161 2.34 -8.77 8.52
CA ASN A 161 3.52 -8.96 9.37
C ASN A 161 3.31 -10.11 10.38
N GLN A 162 2.12 -10.20 10.99
CA GLN A 162 1.76 -11.31 11.87
C GLN A 162 1.85 -12.66 11.14
N PHE A 163 1.29 -12.73 9.93
CA PHE A 163 1.34 -13.92 9.08
C PHE A 163 2.79 -14.32 8.75
N MET A 164 3.61 -13.39 8.26
CA MET A 164 4.99 -13.66 7.87
C MET A 164 5.86 -14.07 9.06
N ASN A 165 5.71 -13.40 10.20
CA ASN A 165 6.40 -13.78 11.44
C ASN A 165 6.02 -15.19 11.91
N MET A 166 4.75 -15.56 11.80
CA MET A 166 4.28 -16.89 12.13
C MET A 166 4.85 -17.95 11.19
N LEU A 167 4.87 -17.71 9.87
CA LEU A 167 5.46 -18.64 8.92
C LEU A 167 6.98 -18.78 9.09
N SER A 168 7.67 -17.68 9.43
CA SER A 168 9.10 -17.70 9.77
C SER A 168 9.36 -18.57 11.00
N ARG A 169 8.59 -18.35 12.09
CA ARG A 169 8.69 -19.15 13.32
C ARG A 169 8.49 -20.64 13.07
N LEU A 170 7.47 -21.00 12.29
CA LEU A 170 7.14 -22.39 11.94
C LEU A 170 8.07 -22.97 10.85
N LYS A 171 9.06 -22.22 10.39
CA LYS A 171 10.03 -22.62 9.34
C LYS A 171 9.36 -23.09 8.04
N ILE A 172 8.23 -22.48 7.69
CA ILE A 172 7.49 -22.77 6.45
C ILE A 172 8.07 -21.96 5.28
N LEU A 173 8.60 -20.77 5.55
CA LEU A 173 9.18 -19.90 4.53
C LEU A 173 10.37 -20.56 3.84
N ARG A 174 10.48 -20.37 2.53
CA ARG A 174 11.68 -20.77 1.78
C ARG A 174 12.84 -19.84 2.12
N ARG A 175 14.06 -20.31 1.86
CA ARG A 175 15.27 -19.52 2.10
C ARG A 175 15.22 -18.17 1.40
N GLU A 176 14.79 -18.16 0.14
CA GLU A 176 14.67 -16.93 -0.65
C GLU A 176 13.66 -15.94 -0.08
N GLU A 177 12.51 -16.43 0.40
CA GLU A 177 11.46 -15.61 1.02
C GLU A 177 11.88 -15.07 2.38
N LEU A 178 12.59 -15.90 3.16
CA LEU A 178 13.14 -15.54 4.45
C LEU A 178 14.23 -14.47 4.29
N GLU A 179 15.10 -14.58 3.29
CA GLU A 179 16.06 -13.52 2.95
C GLU A 179 15.34 -12.22 2.59
N ILE A 180 14.31 -12.24 1.74
CA ILE A 180 13.52 -11.03 1.42
C ILE A 180 12.83 -10.44 2.66
N TRP A 181 12.38 -11.30 3.57
CA TRP A 181 11.64 -10.91 4.76
C TRP A 181 12.53 -10.33 5.87
N GLU A 182 13.69 -10.94 6.11
CA GLU A 182 14.62 -10.58 7.18
C GLU A 182 15.63 -9.50 6.77
N ASP A 183 16.11 -9.50 5.52
CA ASP A 183 17.11 -8.53 5.07
C ASP A 183 16.47 -7.23 4.58
N ASN A 184 16.75 -6.14 5.30
CA ASN A 184 16.64 -4.77 4.78
C ASN A 184 17.82 -4.39 3.85
N LYS A 185 18.61 -5.36 3.37
CA LYS A 185 19.83 -5.06 2.62
C LYS A 185 19.52 -4.76 1.16
N PRO A 186 20.01 -3.63 0.62
CA PRO A 186 19.98 -3.40 -0.81
C PRO A 186 20.81 -4.50 -1.49
N LYS A 187 20.23 -5.21 -2.45
CA LYS A 187 21.00 -6.13 -3.29
C LYS A 187 22.03 -5.33 -4.07
N ASN A 188 23.30 -5.71 -3.95
CA ASN A 188 24.46 -5.01 -4.52
C ASN A 188 24.54 -5.06 -6.07
N THR A 189 23.57 -5.66 -6.76
CA THR A 189 23.57 -5.87 -8.22
C THR A 189 22.12 -5.95 -8.77
N SER A 190 21.85 -5.21 -9.84
CA SER A 190 20.53 -5.19 -10.52
C SER A 190 20.13 -6.55 -11.10
N HIS A 191 21.10 -7.36 -11.55
CA HIS A 191 20.88 -8.69 -12.12
C HIS A 191 20.37 -9.71 -11.09
N ASP A 192 20.98 -9.79 -9.89
CA ASP A 192 20.59 -10.75 -8.85
C ASP A 192 19.21 -10.44 -8.26
N ALA A 193 18.77 -9.18 -8.35
CA ALA A 193 17.40 -8.78 -8.00
C ALA A 193 16.38 -9.26 -9.04
N ARG A 194 16.72 -9.17 -10.32
CA ARG A 194 15.86 -9.64 -11.42
C ARG A 194 15.69 -11.15 -11.38
N ASP A 195 16.77 -11.89 -11.23
CA ASP A 195 16.72 -13.35 -11.25
C ASP A 195 15.93 -13.90 -10.06
N LEU A 196 16.05 -13.28 -8.88
CA LEU A 196 15.21 -13.65 -7.72
C LEU A 196 13.72 -13.43 -7.98
N ARG A 197 13.36 -12.29 -8.60
CA ARG A 197 11.95 -12.00 -8.96
C ARG A 197 11.41 -12.99 -9.99
N VAL A 198 12.23 -13.36 -10.98
CA VAL A 198 11.85 -14.36 -11.98
C VAL A 198 11.63 -15.72 -11.33
N ASN A 199 12.54 -16.15 -10.45
CA ASN A 199 12.43 -17.41 -9.72
C ASN A 199 11.22 -17.43 -8.77
N GLN A 200 10.93 -16.30 -8.11
CA GLN A 200 9.75 -16.16 -7.26
C GLN A 200 8.46 -16.29 -8.08
N ALA A 201 8.37 -15.59 -9.21
CA ALA A 201 7.21 -15.65 -10.10
C ALA A 201 7.01 -17.03 -10.74
N SER A 202 8.09 -17.72 -11.12
CA SER A 202 8.00 -19.08 -11.66
C SER A 202 7.48 -20.05 -10.59
N PHE A 203 8.00 -19.94 -9.36
CA PHE A 203 7.58 -20.79 -8.26
C PHE A 203 6.13 -20.53 -7.84
N GLU A 204 5.72 -19.26 -7.76
CA GLU A 204 4.33 -18.87 -7.51
C GLU A 204 3.38 -19.52 -8.54
N ARG A 205 3.75 -19.47 -9.82
CA ARG A 205 2.99 -20.08 -10.90
C ARG A 205 2.89 -21.61 -10.76
N ASP A 206 3.99 -22.27 -10.40
CA ASP A 206 4.03 -23.72 -10.22
C ASP A 206 3.24 -24.18 -8.99
N LEU A 207 3.32 -23.45 -7.86
CA LEU A 207 2.49 -23.67 -6.68
C LEU A 207 1.00 -23.53 -7.02
N LYS A 208 0.63 -22.41 -7.65
CA LYS A 208 -0.77 -22.16 -8.04
C LYS A 208 -1.28 -23.31 -8.93
N LYS A 209 -0.48 -23.76 -9.89
CA LYS A 209 -0.85 -24.89 -10.76
C LYS A 209 -1.04 -26.20 -9.98
N SER A 210 -0.11 -26.52 -9.07
CA SER A 210 -0.17 -27.71 -8.22
C SER A 210 -1.44 -27.70 -7.35
N VAL A 211 -1.67 -26.61 -6.62
CA VAL A 211 -2.84 -26.44 -5.74
C VAL A 211 -4.13 -26.51 -6.54
N SER A 212 -4.25 -25.78 -7.65
CA SER A 212 -5.46 -25.82 -8.49
C SER A 212 -5.74 -27.21 -9.04
N GLN A 213 -4.71 -27.99 -9.38
CA GLN A 213 -4.88 -29.36 -9.87
C GLN A 213 -5.44 -30.28 -8.77
N VAL A 214 -4.92 -30.18 -7.54
CA VAL A 214 -5.41 -30.99 -6.42
C VAL A 214 -6.85 -30.60 -6.06
N LEU A 215 -7.14 -29.30 -5.92
CA LEU A 215 -8.48 -28.81 -5.61
C LEU A 215 -9.52 -29.20 -6.67
N ALA A 216 -9.14 -29.20 -7.96
CA ALA A 216 -10.02 -29.66 -9.03
C ALA A 216 -10.28 -31.18 -8.99
N SER A 217 -9.28 -31.97 -8.57
CA SER A 217 -9.42 -33.42 -8.44
C SER A 217 -10.36 -33.85 -7.32
N SER A 218 -10.50 -33.02 -6.28
CA SER A 218 -11.39 -33.24 -5.13
C SER A 218 -12.84 -32.83 -5.36
N GLY A 219 -13.20 -32.35 -6.56
CA GLY A 219 -14.55 -31.95 -6.94
C GLY A 219 -14.93 -30.52 -6.51
N SER A 220 -14.75 -30.20 -5.23
CA SER A 220 -14.96 -28.85 -4.67
C SER A 220 -13.89 -28.50 -3.64
N VAL A 221 -13.54 -27.22 -3.53
CA VAL A 221 -12.62 -26.70 -2.50
C VAL A 221 -13.18 -26.99 -1.10
N GLU A 222 -14.49 -26.83 -0.90
CA GLU A 222 -15.14 -27.13 0.37
C GLU A 222 -15.01 -28.61 0.75
N GLN A 223 -15.19 -29.51 -0.21
CA GLN A 223 -15.06 -30.96 0.00
C GLN A 223 -13.60 -31.36 0.30
N PHE A 224 -12.65 -30.70 -0.34
CA PHE A 224 -11.24 -30.90 -0.05
C PHE A 224 -10.88 -30.51 1.39
N LEU A 225 -11.45 -29.40 1.89
CA LEU A 225 -11.14 -28.88 3.21
C LEU A 225 -11.77 -29.67 4.37
N GLN A 226 -12.82 -30.45 4.09
CA GLN A 226 -13.44 -31.38 5.04
C GLN A 226 -12.44 -32.51 5.35
N PHE A 227 -11.83 -32.43 6.53
CA PHE A 227 -10.82 -33.40 6.95
C PHE A 227 -11.48 -34.72 7.36
N ASN A 228 -11.32 -35.77 6.56
CA ASN A 228 -11.84 -37.09 6.89
C ASN A 228 -10.84 -37.88 7.76
N LYS A 229 -11.14 -38.00 9.06
CA LYS A 229 -10.34 -38.81 10.01
C LYS A 229 -10.24 -40.31 9.65
N LEU A 230 -11.13 -40.79 8.79
CA LEU A 230 -11.20 -42.20 8.36
C LEU A 230 -10.31 -42.49 7.14
N ASP A 231 -9.68 -41.48 6.55
CA ASP A 231 -8.86 -41.66 5.36
C ASP A 231 -7.50 -42.30 5.66
N LYS A 232 -6.96 -42.99 4.66
CA LYS A 232 -5.62 -43.61 4.72
C LYS A 232 -4.56 -42.51 4.87
N SER A 233 -3.46 -42.81 5.57
CA SER A 233 -2.35 -41.86 5.83
C SER A 233 -1.88 -41.06 4.60
N THR A 234 -1.94 -41.65 3.40
CA THR A 234 -1.60 -40.98 2.14
C THR A 234 -2.49 -39.76 1.84
N ASN A 235 -3.79 -39.79 2.15
CA ASN A 235 -4.68 -38.65 1.91
C ASN A 235 -4.43 -37.54 2.92
N GLU A 236 -4.11 -37.88 4.17
CA GLU A 236 -3.72 -36.91 5.20
C GLU A 236 -2.45 -36.16 4.79
N GLU A 237 -1.43 -36.87 4.31
CA GLU A 237 -0.19 -36.25 3.82
C GLU A 237 -0.45 -35.31 2.63
N VAL A 238 -1.30 -35.73 1.68
CA VAL A 238 -1.70 -34.88 0.55
C VAL A 238 -2.43 -33.63 1.04
N TYR A 239 -3.37 -33.78 1.97
CA TYR A 239 -4.07 -32.66 2.60
C TYR A 239 -3.08 -31.69 3.24
N ARG A 240 -2.24 -32.18 4.15
CA ARG A 240 -1.26 -31.36 4.86
C ARG A 240 -0.34 -30.61 3.91
N ASN A 241 0.22 -31.31 2.91
CA ASN A 241 1.15 -30.71 1.95
C ASN A 241 0.50 -29.63 1.10
N THR A 242 -0.75 -29.80 0.68
CA THR A 242 -1.45 -28.77 -0.11
C THR A 242 -1.77 -27.52 0.71
N ILE A 243 -2.15 -27.67 1.99
CA ILE A 243 -2.38 -26.55 2.90
C ILE A 243 -1.06 -25.79 3.12
N LEU A 244 0.07 -26.50 3.28
CA LEU A 244 1.40 -25.89 3.33
C LEU A 244 1.78 -25.17 2.04
N ASP A 245 1.44 -25.73 0.88
CA ASP A 245 1.68 -25.10 -0.42
C ASP A 245 0.83 -23.84 -0.62
N ILE A 246 -0.41 -23.82 -0.12
CA ILE A 246 -1.25 -22.60 -0.06
C ILE A 246 -0.60 -21.56 0.87
N LEU A 247 -0.09 -21.94 2.04
CA LEU A 247 0.61 -21.02 2.95
C LEU A 247 1.85 -20.39 2.30
N LYS A 248 2.65 -21.19 1.57
CA LYS A 248 3.79 -20.67 0.79
C LYS A 248 3.33 -19.72 -0.31
N LEU A 249 2.26 -20.06 -1.03
CA LEU A 249 1.69 -19.18 -2.05
C LEU A 249 1.26 -17.82 -1.44
N PHE A 250 0.60 -17.86 -0.29
CA PHE A 250 0.20 -16.65 0.45
C PHE A 250 1.38 -15.87 1.00
N SER A 251 2.51 -16.51 1.33
CA SER A 251 3.72 -15.81 1.76
C SER A 251 4.31 -14.94 0.64
N ILE A 252 4.31 -15.45 -0.59
CA ILE A 252 4.76 -14.70 -1.77
C ILE A 252 3.84 -13.50 -2.02
N GLN A 253 2.52 -13.71 -1.96
CA GLN A 253 1.56 -12.62 -2.09
C GLN A 253 1.68 -11.59 -0.97
N SER A 254 1.95 -12.02 0.27
CA SER A 254 2.16 -11.12 1.41
C SER A 254 3.30 -10.14 1.15
N ILE A 255 4.41 -10.62 0.62
CA ILE A 255 5.55 -9.76 0.24
C ILE A 255 5.13 -8.75 -0.84
N ASN A 256 4.38 -9.19 -1.86
CA ASN A 256 3.88 -8.31 -2.92
C ASN A 256 2.94 -7.22 -2.38
N HIS A 257 2.00 -7.60 -1.50
CA HIS A 257 1.09 -6.66 -0.86
C HIS A 257 1.82 -5.69 0.05
N LEU A 258 2.77 -6.15 0.87
CA LEU A 258 3.58 -5.28 1.71
C LEU A 258 4.37 -4.26 0.89
N ASN A 259 4.95 -4.68 -0.24
CA ASN A 259 5.64 -3.75 -1.14
C ASN A 259 4.68 -2.72 -1.75
N SER A 260 3.49 -3.14 -2.18
CA SER A 260 2.45 -2.25 -2.68
C SER A 260 2.00 -1.23 -1.61
N ILE A 261 1.79 -1.68 -0.38
CA ILE A 261 1.37 -0.85 0.75
C ILE A 261 2.46 0.15 1.13
N LYS A 262 3.73 -0.27 1.15
CA LYS A 262 4.88 0.63 1.38
C LYS A 262 4.90 1.77 0.38
N MET A 263 4.51 1.53 -0.88
CA MET A 263 4.40 2.57 -1.91
C MET A 263 3.16 3.44 -1.76
N GLU A 264 2.02 2.89 -1.31
CA GLU A 264 0.74 3.62 -1.20
C GLU A 264 0.67 4.53 0.05
N ILE A 265 1.19 4.07 1.20
CA ILE A 265 1.10 4.76 2.50
C ILE A 265 1.56 6.23 2.44
N PRO A 266 2.74 6.58 1.87
CA PRO A 266 3.22 7.97 1.85
C PRO A 266 2.26 8.93 1.14
N PHE A 267 1.61 8.49 0.06
CA PHE A 267 0.66 9.31 -0.69
C PHE A 267 -0.64 9.52 0.09
N LEU A 268 -1.12 8.49 0.78
CA LEU A 268 -2.30 8.61 1.64
C LEU A 268 -2.03 9.50 2.85
N GLU A 269 -0.83 9.41 3.42
CA GLU A 269 -0.41 10.26 4.54
C GLU A 269 -0.33 11.73 4.12
N LEU A 270 0.22 12.01 2.94
CA LEU A 270 0.22 13.36 2.36
C LEU A 270 -1.21 13.87 2.10
N ARG A 271 -2.11 13.01 1.62
CA ARG A 271 -3.52 13.34 1.43
C ARG A 271 -4.22 13.68 2.75
N GLU A 272 -4.02 12.90 3.81
CA GLU A 272 -4.61 13.18 5.12
C GLU A 272 -4.00 14.45 5.74
N ARG A 273 -2.69 14.68 5.64
CA ARG A 273 -2.05 15.94 6.06
C ARG A 273 -2.63 17.14 5.31
N ASN A 274 -2.81 17.03 4.00
CA ASN A 274 -3.43 18.09 3.19
C ASN A 274 -4.89 18.30 3.56
N LYS A 275 -5.65 17.22 3.79
CA LYS A 275 -7.03 17.30 4.27
C LYS A 275 -7.08 18.04 5.59
N ILE A 276 -6.16 17.81 6.53
CA ILE A 276 -6.02 18.56 7.79
C ILE A 276 -5.66 20.03 7.50
N ALA A 277 -4.67 20.30 6.64
CA ALA A 277 -4.23 21.66 6.30
C ALA A 277 -5.32 22.50 5.61
N PHE A 278 -6.25 21.86 4.89
CA PHE A 278 -7.35 22.51 4.16
C PHE A 278 -8.72 22.32 4.82
N SER A 279 -8.82 21.56 5.92
CA SER A 279 -10.08 21.36 6.64
C SER A 279 -10.33 22.53 7.58
N LYS A 280 -11.00 23.55 7.03
CA LYS A 280 -12.02 24.39 7.68
C LYS A 280 -11.80 24.97 9.09
N ASP A 281 -10.59 25.01 9.61
CA ASP A 281 -10.16 26.09 10.52
C ASP A 281 -9.49 27.18 9.69
N LYS A 282 -10.24 27.69 8.70
CA LYS A 282 -10.13 29.12 8.42
C LYS A 282 -10.75 29.80 9.62
N VAL A 283 -9.94 30.07 10.64
CA VAL A 283 -10.08 31.33 11.35
C VAL A 283 -10.22 32.37 10.25
N GLU A 284 -11.36 33.04 10.18
CA GLU A 284 -11.60 34.17 9.30
C GLU A 284 -10.63 35.29 9.69
N THR A 285 -9.36 35.14 9.37
CA THR A 285 -8.48 36.28 9.23
C THR A 285 -9.02 36.99 8.00
N ASN A 286 -9.82 38.03 8.24
CA ASN A 286 -10.25 39.05 7.27
C ASN A 286 -9.02 39.78 6.70
N VAL A 287 -8.07 39.05 6.13
CA VAL A 287 -7.04 39.63 5.29
C VAL A 287 -7.60 39.56 3.88
N PRO A 288 -7.97 40.68 3.26
CA PRO A 288 -8.41 40.65 1.87
C PRO A 288 -7.27 40.04 1.07
N THR A 289 -7.52 38.86 0.50
CA THR A 289 -6.64 38.31 -0.54
C THR A 289 -6.70 39.30 -1.69
N THR A 290 -5.74 40.21 -1.73
CA THR A 290 -5.56 41.08 -2.89
C THR A 290 -5.20 40.15 -4.03
N LYS A 291 -6.16 39.92 -4.93
CA LYS A 291 -5.86 39.42 -6.27
C LYS A 291 -4.67 40.23 -6.79
N PRO A 292 -3.73 39.63 -7.54
CA PRO A 292 -2.63 40.40 -8.13
C PRO A 292 -3.24 41.64 -8.80
N TRP A 293 -2.66 42.81 -8.49
CA TRP A 293 -3.17 44.10 -8.94
C TRP A 293 -3.17 44.13 -10.47
N PHE A 294 -4.29 43.75 -11.07
CA PHE A 294 -4.58 44.09 -12.45
C PHE A 294 -5.09 45.52 -12.43
N LEU A 295 -4.32 46.43 -13.03
CA LEU A 295 -4.74 47.81 -13.23
C LEU A 295 -5.96 47.77 -14.18
N HIS A 296 -7.17 47.83 -13.63
CA HIS A 296 -8.37 48.06 -14.43
C HIS A 296 -8.38 49.53 -14.82
N ILE A 297 -8.19 49.80 -16.11
CA ILE A 297 -8.41 51.14 -16.65
C ILE A 297 -9.89 51.24 -16.92
N ASP A 298 -10.59 51.88 -16.00
CA ASP A 298 -11.94 52.32 -16.27
C ASP A 298 -11.87 53.41 -17.36
N ASN A 299 -12.77 53.33 -18.35
CA ASN A 299 -12.94 54.35 -19.40
C ASN A 299 -13.31 55.76 -18.84
N SER A 300 -13.46 55.90 -17.53
CA SER A 300 -13.75 57.14 -16.81
C SER A 300 -12.51 57.85 -16.28
N SER A 301 -11.34 57.19 -16.28
CA SER A 301 -10.10 57.77 -15.77
C SER A 301 -9.52 58.77 -16.78
N LYS A 302 -9.42 60.05 -16.40
CA LYS A 302 -8.87 61.16 -17.21
C LYS A 302 -7.34 61.10 -17.35
N LEU A 303 -6.77 59.90 -17.46
CA LEU A 303 -5.35 59.74 -17.73
C LEU A 303 -5.12 59.86 -19.24
N ASP A 304 -4.14 60.66 -19.63
CA ASP A 304 -3.76 60.83 -21.03
C ASP A 304 -3.37 59.45 -21.62
N PRO A 305 -4.00 59.01 -22.73
CA PRO A 305 -3.70 57.75 -23.38
C PRO A 305 -2.21 57.50 -23.64
N SER A 306 -1.42 58.56 -23.85
CA SER A 306 0.03 58.45 -24.05
C SER A 306 0.78 58.00 -22.79
N VAL A 307 0.35 58.48 -21.62
CA VAL A 307 0.93 58.13 -20.32
C VAL A 307 0.60 56.68 -19.96
N VAL A 308 -0.65 56.27 -20.20
CA VAL A 308 -1.12 54.90 -20.01
C VAL A 308 -0.33 53.92 -20.90
N GLN A 309 -0.16 54.24 -22.18
CA GLN A 309 0.61 53.41 -23.11
C GLN A 309 2.08 53.29 -22.67
N THR A 310 2.67 54.38 -22.16
CA THR A 310 4.05 54.41 -21.67
C THR A 310 4.22 53.55 -20.41
N LEU A 311 3.23 53.58 -19.50
CA LEU A 311 3.22 52.73 -18.31
C LEU A 311 3.08 51.25 -18.66
N TYR A 312 2.19 50.89 -19.59
CA TYR A 312 2.09 49.50 -20.06
C TYR A 312 3.37 49.01 -20.71
N LYS A 313 3.99 49.80 -21.60
CA LYS A 313 5.26 49.42 -22.22
C LYS A 313 6.36 49.14 -21.19
N LYS A 314 6.32 49.82 -20.03
CA LYS A 314 7.27 49.60 -18.91
C LYS A 314 6.91 48.40 -18.03
N MET A 315 5.65 47.96 -18.03
CA MET A 315 5.16 46.84 -17.21
C MET A 315 5.10 45.50 -17.96
N VAL A 316 5.13 45.51 -19.29
CA VAL A 316 5.16 44.28 -20.10
C VAL A 316 6.62 43.79 -20.20
N PHE A 317 6.83 42.49 -20.03
CA PHE A 317 8.14 41.81 -19.99
C PHE A 317 9.01 42.05 -18.75
N LEU A 318 8.41 42.39 -17.61
CA LEU A 318 9.12 42.32 -16.33
C LEU A 318 9.38 40.85 -15.97
N PRO A 319 10.60 40.48 -15.52
CA PRO A 319 10.87 39.16 -14.99
C PRO A 319 9.96 38.84 -13.80
N GLY A 320 9.44 37.62 -13.71
CA GLY A 320 8.60 37.17 -12.60
C GLY A 320 9.31 37.03 -11.24
N HIS A 321 10.56 37.49 -11.14
CA HIS A 321 11.38 37.48 -9.94
C HIS A 321 11.80 38.92 -9.57
N ASN A 322 12.09 39.16 -8.30
CA ASN A 322 12.57 40.46 -7.85
C ASN A 322 13.93 40.76 -8.49
N LEU A 323 14.02 41.85 -9.25
CA LEU A 323 15.30 42.31 -9.78
C LEU A 323 16.17 42.87 -8.65
N PRO A 324 17.51 42.73 -8.74
CA PRO A 324 18.42 43.38 -7.80
C PRO A 324 18.12 44.88 -7.74
N THR A 325 17.79 45.37 -6.54
CA THR A 325 17.46 46.79 -6.31
C THR A 325 18.71 47.65 -6.13
N ILE A 326 19.88 47.00 -6.05
CA ILE A 326 21.18 47.60 -5.82
C ILE A 326 21.97 47.68 -7.12
N SER A 327 22.65 48.81 -7.37
CA SER A 327 23.52 48.94 -8.53
C SER A 327 24.80 48.11 -8.34
N LEU A 328 25.48 47.76 -9.44
CA LEU A 328 26.75 47.02 -9.36
C LEU A 328 27.81 47.80 -8.57
N ASP A 329 27.83 49.12 -8.70
CA ASP A 329 28.73 50.01 -7.96
C ASP A 329 28.42 50.04 -6.46
N GLU A 330 27.13 50.04 -6.09
CA GLU A 330 26.71 49.97 -4.69
C GLU A 330 26.98 48.58 -4.09
N CYS A 331 26.80 47.51 -4.86
CA CYS A 331 27.22 46.16 -4.46
C CYS A 331 28.72 46.10 -4.21
N ALA A 332 29.55 46.60 -5.15
CA ALA A 332 31.00 46.60 -5.01
C ALA A 332 31.46 47.42 -3.80
N ARG A 333 30.78 48.53 -3.52
CA ARG A 333 31.04 49.34 -2.32
C ARG A 333 30.66 48.62 -1.02
N ILE A 334 29.53 47.92 -0.99
CA ILE A 334 29.14 47.11 0.18
C ILE A 334 30.12 45.96 0.40
N GLU A 335 30.57 45.29 -0.67
CA GLU A 335 31.58 44.23 -0.58
C GLU A 335 32.92 44.77 -0.07
N MET A 336 33.42 45.87 -0.62
CA MET A 336 34.63 46.53 -0.11
C MET A 336 34.48 46.99 1.35
N GLU A 337 33.31 47.51 1.75
CA GLU A 337 33.07 47.94 3.12
C GLU A 337 32.98 46.75 4.09
N MET A 338 32.41 45.63 3.65
CA MET A 338 32.40 44.36 4.39
C MET A 338 33.81 43.80 4.55
N ASP A 339 34.61 43.80 3.48
CA ASP A 339 36.02 43.36 3.48
C ASP A 339 36.88 44.23 4.40
N VAL A 340 36.75 45.55 4.31
CA VAL A 340 37.48 46.49 5.20
C VAL A 340 37.09 46.28 6.66
N LYS A 341 35.85 45.90 6.95
CA LYS A 341 35.39 45.58 8.32
C LYS A 341 35.75 44.16 8.77
N THR A 342 36.07 43.23 7.87
CA THR A 342 36.45 41.85 8.20
C THR A 342 37.96 41.59 8.21
N ILE A 343 38.78 42.49 7.67
CA ILE A 343 40.25 42.45 7.82
C ILE A 343 40.62 42.63 9.31
N GLY A 344 40.77 41.52 10.02
CA GLY A 344 41.25 41.45 11.41
C GLY A 344 40.39 40.64 12.40
N CYS A 345 39.15 40.29 12.05
CA CYS A 345 38.34 39.40 12.87
C CYS A 345 38.50 37.95 12.40
N LYS A 346 39.30 37.15 13.13
CA LYS A 346 39.26 35.69 13.00
C LYS A 346 37.88 35.18 13.45
N GLY A 347 37.15 34.57 12.53
CA GLY A 347 36.08 33.63 12.83
C GLY A 347 34.66 34.13 12.57
N ALA A 348 34.11 33.77 11.42
CA ALA A 348 32.79 33.16 11.25
C ALA A 348 32.57 32.90 9.75
N GLU A 349 32.73 31.67 9.31
CA GLU A 349 32.15 31.23 8.04
C GLU A 349 30.64 31.38 8.13
N VAL A 350 30.09 32.40 7.46
CA VAL A 350 28.66 32.47 7.21
C VAL A 350 28.38 31.48 6.07
N LYS A 351 28.14 30.21 6.42
CA LYS A 351 27.61 29.22 5.50
C LYS A 351 26.28 29.73 4.92
N ARG A 352 26.29 30.12 3.64
CA ARG A 352 25.06 30.19 2.85
C ARG A 352 24.52 28.75 2.80
N LYS A 353 23.33 28.55 3.37
CA LYS A 353 22.61 27.29 3.28
C LYS A 353 22.08 27.12 1.86
N ASP A 354 22.87 26.53 0.99
CA ASP A 354 22.34 25.80 -0.15
C ASP A 354 22.06 24.37 0.31
N SER A 355 20.82 23.95 0.08
CA SER A 355 20.19 22.75 0.62
C SER A 355 20.61 21.48 -0.12
N ALA A 356 21.88 21.10 -0.03
CA ALA A 356 22.37 19.83 -0.61
C ALA A 356 23.39 19.05 0.25
N GLU A 357 24.00 19.64 1.27
CA GLU A 357 25.01 18.94 2.09
C GLU A 357 24.44 18.59 3.47
N LEU A 358 23.87 17.40 3.60
CA LEU A 358 23.45 16.87 4.89
C LEU A 358 23.65 15.36 4.97
N LEU A 359 24.76 14.85 4.43
CA LEU A 359 25.18 13.46 4.60
C LEU A 359 26.65 13.31 4.18
N GLU A 360 27.57 13.78 5.02
CA GLU A 360 28.95 13.27 5.06
C GLU A 360 29.61 13.77 6.34
N ASP A 361 29.29 13.09 7.43
CA ASP A 361 30.07 13.15 8.67
C ASP A 361 30.19 11.72 9.18
N LYS A 362 31.19 11.03 8.62
CA LYS A 362 32.01 9.96 9.20
C LYS A 362 32.76 9.29 8.06
N LEU A 363 34.06 9.55 7.95
CA LEU A 363 35.12 8.54 8.02
C LEU A 363 36.49 9.21 7.85
N ASP A 364 37.48 8.56 8.45
CA ASP A 364 38.81 9.06 8.76
C ASP A 364 39.72 9.32 7.55
N GLU A 365 40.67 10.23 7.77
CA GLU A 365 41.99 10.36 7.14
C GLU A 365 42.36 9.34 6.05
N GLN A 366 42.25 9.74 4.77
CA GLN A 366 43.20 9.31 3.74
C GLN A 366 43.25 10.33 2.59
N GLU A 367 44.38 11.03 2.52
CA GLU A 367 44.78 11.95 1.46
C GLU A 367 45.16 11.12 0.21
N SER A 368 44.27 11.05 -0.81
CA SER A 368 44.60 10.51 -2.14
C SER A 368 43.53 10.84 -3.21
N ASP A 369 43.88 11.69 -4.17
CA ASP A 369 43.40 11.70 -5.58
C ASP A 369 41.88 11.84 -5.90
N GLU A 370 41.13 12.72 -5.23
CA GLU A 370 39.72 12.99 -5.61
C GLU A 370 39.52 14.02 -6.75
N SER A 371 40.58 14.57 -7.34
CA SER A 371 40.42 15.53 -8.44
C SER A 371 40.15 14.89 -9.81
N SER A 372 40.20 13.55 -9.94
CA SER A 372 39.98 12.84 -11.22
C SER A 372 38.58 12.24 -11.38
N VAL A 373 37.84 11.99 -10.30
CA VAL A 373 36.51 11.36 -10.36
C VAL A 373 35.46 12.33 -10.90
N CYS A 374 35.56 13.62 -10.56
CA CYS A 374 34.63 14.66 -11.03
C CYS A 374 34.67 14.88 -12.56
N THR A 375 35.73 14.43 -13.26
CA THR A 375 35.81 14.53 -14.72
C THR A 375 35.20 13.35 -15.46
N ASP A 376 35.10 12.18 -14.85
CA ASP A 376 34.56 10.98 -15.49
C ASP A 376 33.04 10.97 -15.42
N ASP A 377 32.45 11.33 -14.27
CA ASP A 377 30.99 11.49 -14.12
C ASP A 377 30.44 12.58 -15.05
N ALA A 378 31.20 13.65 -15.26
CA ALA A 378 30.83 14.73 -16.18
C ALA A 378 30.88 14.29 -17.65
N ARG A 379 31.78 13.36 -18.01
CA ARG A 379 31.88 12.77 -19.36
C ARG A 379 30.77 11.76 -19.60
N GLU A 380 30.51 10.88 -18.63
CA GLU A 380 29.39 9.92 -18.71
C GLU A 380 28.04 10.63 -18.85
N TRP A 381 27.89 11.78 -18.18
CA TRP A 381 26.70 12.60 -18.30
C TRP A 381 26.57 13.30 -19.67
N ASP A 382 27.69 13.66 -20.31
CA ASP A 382 27.69 14.22 -21.67
C ASP A 382 27.39 13.15 -22.73
N ASP A 383 28.02 11.97 -22.62
CA ASP A 383 27.77 10.83 -23.51
C ASP A 383 26.29 10.39 -23.45
N TRP A 384 25.70 10.36 -22.26
CA TRP A 384 24.27 10.05 -22.10
C TRP A 384 23.35 11.10 -22.75
N LYS A 385 23.71 12.39 -22.70
CA LYS A 385 22.94 13.47 -23.33
C LYS A 385 22.98 13.38 -24.86
N ASP A 386 24.10 12.94 -25.42
CA ASP A 386 24.27 12.73 -26.86
C ASP A 386 23.45 11.53 -27.36
N ASP A 387 23.38 10.44 -26.57
CA ASP A 387 22.53 9.28 -26.87
C ASP A 387 21.02 9.54 -26.69
N HIS A 388 20.64 10.59 -25.95
CA HIS A 388 19.24 10.95 -25.67
C HIS A 388 18.89 12.38 -26.12
N PRO A 389 18.93 12.66 -27.44
CA PRO A 389 18.66 13.99 -27.96
C PRO A 389 17.22 14.43 -27.63
N LYS A 390 17.10 15.64 -27.07
CA LYS A 390 15.81 16.24 -26.70
C LYS A 390 14.87 16.25 -27.91
N GLY A 391 13.69 15.67 -27.75
CA GLY A 391 12.64 15.64 -28.79
C GLY A 391 12.48 14.30 -29.53
N GLN A 392 13.15 13.22 -29.10
CA GLN A 392 12.98 11.89 -29.71
C GLN A 392 11.55 11.31 -29.60
N GLY A 393 10.71 11.83 -28.70
CA GLY A 393 9.35 11.32 -28.45
C GLY A 393 8.21 12.00 -29.23
N ASN A 394 8.48 13.00 -30.09
CA ASN A 394 7.42 13.72 -30.81
C ASN A 394 7.80 14.01 -32.27
N LYS A 395 8.21 12.96 -33.00
CA LYS A 395 8.47 13.05 -34.46
C LYS A 395 7.34 12.52 -35.33
N ASP A 396 6.35 11.84 -34.77
CA ASP A 396 5.12 11.47 -35.48
C ASP A 396 4.14 12.64 -35.46
N VAL A 397 4.49 13.65 -36.24
CA VAL A 397 3.57 14.72 -36.64
C VAL A 397 2.46 14.11 -37.49
N ASN A 398 1.22 14.29 -37.03
CA ASN A 398 0.00 14.20 -37.83
C ASN A 398 0.21 14.89 -39.18
N ILE A 399 0.34 14.10 -40.25
CA ILE A 399 0.15 14.56 -41.62
C ILE A 399 -1.36 14.46 -41.86
N GLY A 400 -1.99 15.61 -42.07
CA GLY A 400 -3.43 15.75 -42.29
C GLY A 400 -3.95 15.16 -43.58
#